data_AF-A0A9P7AT39-F1
#
_entry.id   AF-A0A9P7AT39-F1
#
_cell.length_a   1.000
_cell.length_b   1.000
_cell.length_c   1.000
_cell.angle_alpha   90.00
_cell.angle_beta   90.00
_cell.angle_gamma   90.00
#
_symmetry.space_group_name_H-M   'P 1'
#
loop_
_entity.id
_entity.type
_entity.pdbx_description
1 polymer ?
#
loop_
_entity_poly.entity_id
_entity_poly.type
_entity_poly.pdbx_seq_one_letter_code
_entity_poly.pdbx_strand_id
1 'polypeptide(L)'
;TSFHLAYAPSIRNISVDDTALKFGLPDLRPAITDFLGHEAAHGQDFVHTIGGARRARPVAPLPFEKLKVWFKLRLQDTDFHDVSIIRPAQTLNCSPPSDIWTCGQYDPVIVNNDAKCTWPIDGLHGHTVGEIRLIMCPVGKAGTNWSWKDRFLAYVYRFDFVLQGRSDHELSTQLHVLKRATRSNDTWVGDIVPVMQLRAPVNLVPHFGASADHRLTPYNSMEHSSEFWLNKYWDKNTFLPLSMY
;
A
#
# COMPACT_ATOMS: atom_id res chain seq x y z
N THR A 1 -12.43 -6.46 -8.13
CA THR A 1 -11.11 -6.96 -7.71
C THR A 1 -11.19 -8.18 -6.81
N SER A 2 -10.40 -9.20 -7.12
CA SER A 2 -10.19 -10.42 -6.33
C SER A 2 -8.71 -10.56 -5.94
N PHE A 3 -8.45 -11.25 -4.83
CA PHE A 3 -7.12 -11.39 -4.23
C PHE A 3 -6.79 -12.86 -4.02
N HIS A 4 -5.58 -13.23 -4.39
CA HIS A 4 -5.06 -14.58 -4.17
C HIS A 4 -3.74 -14.51 -3.42
N LEU A 5 -3.72 -15.06 -2.22
CA LEU A 5 -2.50 -15.26 -1.44
C LEU A 5 -2.09 -16.72 -1.54
N ALA A 6 -0.78 -16.97 -1.45
CA ALA A 6 -0.28 -18.33 -1.33
C ALA A 6 -0.87 -18.97 -0.06
N TYR A 7 -1.25 -20.25 -0.13
CA TYR A 7 -1.82 -20.96 1.01
C TYR A 7 -0.90 -20.91 2.24
N ALA A 8 0.40 -21.10 2.03
CA ALA A 8 1.41 -20.97 3.06
C ALA A 8 1.96 -19.54 3.11
N PRO A 9 2.02 -18.89 4.29
CA PRO A 9 2.72 -17.62 4.44
C PRO A 9 4.22 -17.81 4.24
N SER A 10 4.89 -16.76 3.77
CA SER A 10 6.34 -16.67 3.68
C SER A 10 7.00 -16.77 5.06
N ILE A 11 6.36 -16.20 6.08
CA ILE A 11 6.74 -16.37 7.49
C ILE A 11 5.50 -16.81 8.27
N ARG A 12 5.53 -18.04 8.80
CA ARG A 12 4.38 -18.65 9.49
C ARG A 12 4.09 -18.06 10.86
N ASN A 13 5.12 -17.59 11.55
CA ASN A 13 5.02 -17.12 12.91
C ASN A 13 6.20 -16.19 13.20
N ILE A 14 5.91 -14.91 13.41
CA ILE A 14 6.88 -13.88 13.77
C ILE A 14 6.21 -12.90 14.72
N SER A 15 6.95 -12.36 15.69
CA SER A 15 6.37 -11.37 16.60
C SER A 15 6.08 -10.07 15.85
N VAL A 16 5.14 -9.26 16.35
CA VAL A 16 4.86 -7.94 15.78
C VAL A 16 6.12 -7.07 15.78
N ASP A 17 6.93 -7.12 16.84
CA ASP A 17 8.13 -6.30 16.97
C ASP A 17 9.27 -6.77 16.05
N ASP A 18 9.47 -8.10 15.91
CA ASP A 18 10.42 -8.65 14.94
C ASP A 18 10.00 -8.33 13.50
N THR A 19 8.68 -8.29 13.23
CA THR A 19 8.15 -7.88 11.93
C THR A 19 8.43 -6.40 11.67
N ALA A 20 8.19 -5.55 12.66
CA ALA A 20 8.51 -4.11 12.60
C ALA A 20 9.99 -3.89 12.28
N LEU A 21 10.88 -4.60 12.95
CA LEU A 21 12.33 -4.55 12.70
C LEU A 21 12.68 -5.05 11.28
N LYS A 22 12.18 -6.23 10.90
CA LYS A 22 12.51 -6.87 9.62
C LYS A 22 12.08 -6.06 8.40
N PHE A 23 10.97 -5.34 8.51
CA PHE A 23 10.41 -4.54 7.42
C PHE A 23 10.74 -3.05 7.51
N GLY A 24 11.45 -2.62 8.56
CA GLY A 24 11.76 -1.21 8.81
C GLY A 24 10.52 -0.36 9.10
N LEU A 25 9.54 -0.92 9.81
CA LEU A 25 8.25 -0.30 10.12
C LEU A 25 8.17 0.02 11.63
N PRO A 26 8.86 1.06 12.13
CA PRO A 26 8.97 1.33 13.56
C PRO A 26 7.62 1.62 14.24
N ASP A 27 6.62 2.02 13.45
CA ASP A 27 5.28 2.29 13.92
C ASP A 27 4.31 1.14 13.57
N LEU A 28 4.75 -0.07 13.24
CA LEU A 28 3.82 -1.16 12.92
C LEU A 28 2.83 -1.44 14.07
N ARG A 29 3.36 -1.64 15.29
CA ARG A 29 2.55 -1.97 16.47
C ARG A 29 1.46 -0.94 16.77
N PRO A 30 1.78 0.36 16.88
CA PRO A 30 0.72 1.31 17.14
C PRO A 30 -0.26 1.37 15.96
N ALA A 31 0.12 1.04 14.72
CA ALA A 31 -0.77 1.20 13.55
C ALA A 31 -1.83 0.11 13.60
N ILE A 32 -1.41 -1.09 14.03
CA ILE A 32 -2.33 -2.19 14.34
C ILE A 32 -3.31 -1.76 15.43
N THR A 33 -2.83 -1.09 16.49
CA THR A 33 -3.72 -0.61 17.55
C THR A 33 -4.73 0.41 17.05
N ASP A 34 -4.31 1.40 16.26
CA ASP A 34 -5.21 2.40 15.68
C ASP A 34 -6.26 1.74 14.78
N PHE A 35 -5.82 0.84 13.89
CA PHE A 35 -6.69 0.02 13.04
C PHE A 35 -7.75 -0.73 13.86
N LEU A 36 -7.32 -1.48 14.90
CA LEU A 36 -8.24 -2.23 15.76
C LEU A 36 -9.24 -1.30 16.50
N GLY A 37 -8.81 -0.10 16.89
CA GLY A 37 -9.68 0.90 17.49
C GLY A 37 -10.75 1.43 16.52
N HIS A 38 -10.37 1.72 15.28
CA HIS A 38 -11.30 2.14 14.23
C HIS A 38 -12.31 1.05 13.89
N GLU A 39 -11.84 -0.17 13.75
CA GLU A 39 -12.64 -1.36 13.50
C GLU A 39 -13.67 -1.62 14.62
N ALA A 40 -13.29 -1.40 15.88
CA ALA A 40 -14.21 -1.50 17.02
C ALA A 40 -15.27 -0.39 17.04
N ALA A 41 -14.97 0.79 16.51
CA ALA A 41 -15.86 1.95 16.50
C ALA A 41 -16.82 1.97 15.30
N HIS A 42 -16.37 1.52 14.13
CA HIS A 42 -17.08 1.69 12.86
C HIS A 42 -17.52 0.37 12.20
N GLY A 43 -17.05 -0.77 12.69
CA GLY A 43 -17.35 -2.08 12.11
C GLY A 43 -16.45 -2.45 10.94
N GLN A 44 -16.68 -3.65 10.38
CA GLN A 44 -15.72 -4.32 9.48
C GLN A 44 -15.67 -3.77 8.06
N ASP A 45 -16.76 -3.16 7.63
CA ASP A 45 -16.95 -2.64 6.27
C ASP A 45 -16.51 -1.18 6.15
N PHE A 46 -15.93 -0.62 7.21
CA PHE A 46 -15.38 0.72 7.20
C PHE A 46 -14.16 0.78 6.28
N VAL A 47 -14.12 1.79 5.42
CA VAL A 47 -12.96 2.08 4.57
C VAL A 47 -11.95 2.89 5.39
N HIS A 48 -10.79 2.30 5.62
CA HIS A 48 -9.70 2.92 6.36
C HIS A 48 -8.99 3.93 5.47
N THR A 49 -9.08 5.21 5.82
CA THR A 49 -8.34 6.27 5.13
C THR A 49 -6.88 6.23 5.55
N ILE A 50 -5.96 6.17 4.59
CA ILE A 50 -4.53 6.17 4.89
C ILE A 50 -4.06 7.58 5.28
N GLY A 51 -3.62 7.73 6.53
CA GLY A 51 -2.97 8.93 7.03
C GLY A 51 -3.52 9.42 8.36
N GLY A 52 -3.38 10.72 8.63
CA GLY A 52 -3.77 11.30 9.92
C GLY A 52 -2.74 11.06 11.04
N ALA A 53 -3.03 11.58 12.22
CA ALA A 53 -2.15 11.48 13.38
C ALA A 53 -2.24 10.09 14.02
N ARG A 54 -1.09 9.48 14.33
CA ARG A 54 -1.03 8.25 15.14
C ARG A 54 -1.56 8.55 16.52
N ARG A 55 -2.55 7.78 16.98
CA ARG A 55 -3.19 7.99 18.29
C ARG A 55 -2.65 7.01 19.32
N ALA A 56 -2.40 5.78 18.89
CA ALA A 56 -1.87 4.73 19.76
C ALA A 56 -0.43 5.01 20.21
N ARG A 57 -0.15 4.61 21.44
CA ARG A 57 1.18 4.68 22.04
C ARG A 57 2.12 3.62 21.41
N PRO A 58 3.44 3.86 21.37
CA PRO A 58 4.44 2.90 20.87
C PRO A 58 4.30 1.48 21.41
N VAL A 59 4.01 1.34 22.70
CA VAL A 59 3.91 0.06 23.41
C VAL A 59 2.44 -0.28 23.73
N ALA A 60 1.51 0.08 22.85
CA ALA A 60 0.12 -0.25 23.06
C ALA A 60 -0.10 -1.77 23.11
N PRO A 61 -0.92 -2.27 24.06
CA PRO A 61 -1.21 -3.69 24.16
C PRO A 61 -1.98 -4.14 22.92
N LEU A 62 -1.53 -5.25 22.33
CA LEU A 62 -2.23 -5.92 21.24
C LEU A 62 -2.86 -7.21 21.76
N PRO A 63 -4.02 -7.60 21.24
CA PRO A 63 -4.69 -8.82 21.70
C PRO A 63 -3.96 -10.09 21.18
N PHE A 64 -3.03 -9.94 20.23
CA PHE A 64 -2.11 -10.95 19.73
C PHE A 64 -0.67 -10.43 19.77
N GLU A 65 0.28 -11.36 19.71
CA GLU A 65 1.72 -11.06 19.68
C GLU A 65 2.37 -11.42 18.35
N LYS A 66 1.70 -12.24 17.55
CA LYS A 66 2.29 -12.95 16.41
C LYS A 66 1.52 -12.67 15.12
N LEU A 67 2.25 -12.67 14.02
CA LEU A 67 1.76 -12.47 12.67
C LEU A 67 2.17 -13.64 11.77
N LYS A 68 1.31 -13.95 10.81
CA LYS A 68 1.70 -14.62 9.56
C LYS A 68 1.97 -13.55 8.53
N VAL A 69 3.01 -13.71 7.72
CA VAL A 69 3.44 -12.70 6.73
C VAL A 69 3.59 -13.31 5.35
N TRP A 70 3.13 -12.59 4.34
CA TRP A 70 3.29 -12.91 2.92
C TRP A 70 4.16 -11.85 2.25
N PHE A 71 5.06 -12.29 1.36
CA PHE A 71 5.88 -11.38 0.56
C PHE A 71 5.28 -11.09 -0.81
N LYS A 72 4.22 -11.81 -1.18
CA LYS A 72 3.56 -11.71 -2.48
C LYS A 72 2.06 -11.83 -2.34
N LEU A 73 1.35 -11.07 -3.14
CA LEU A 73 -0.09 -11.11 -3.32
C LEU A 73 -0.39 -11.11 -4.81
N ARG A 74 -1.38 -11.86 -5.26
CA ARG A 74 -1.89 -11.75 -6.62
C ARG A 74 -3.19 -10.98 -6.62
N LEU A 75 -3.24 -9.91 -7.39
CA LEU A 75 -4.43 -9.10 -7.61
C LEU A 75 -5.00 -9.44 -8.98
N GLN A 76 -6.29 -9.75 -9.02
CA GLN A 76 -7.01 -10.03 -10.26
C GLN A 76 -8.19 -9.08 -10.40
N ASP A 77 -8.35 -8.50 -11.58
CA ASP A 77 -9.49 -7.64 -11.87
C ASP A 77 -10.13 -7.98 -13.21
N THR A 78 -11.25 -7.32 -13.51
CA THR A 78 -11.89 -7.40 -14.82
C THR A 78 -11.38 -6.31 -15.75
N ASP A 79 -11.62 -6.46 -17.05
CA ASP A 79 -11.32 -5.40 -18.01
C ASP A 79 -12.20 -4.17 -17.75
N PHE A 80 -11.65 -2.98 -17.99
CA PHE A 80 -12.33 -1.71 -17.79
C PHE A 80 -13.49 -1.54 -18.78
N HIS A 81 -13.29 -1.97 -20.04
CA HIS A 81 -14.29 -1.79 -21.09
C HIS A 81 -15.32 -2.92 -21.12
N ASP A 82 -14.97 -4.10 -20.60
CA ASP A 82 -15.85 -5.25 -20.54
C ASP A 82 -15.64 -6.04 -19.24
N VAL A 83 -16.54 -5.84 -18.28
CA VAL A 83 -16.49 -6.49 -16.98
C VAL A 83 -16.64 -8.02 -17.03
N SER A 84 -17.10 -8.58 -18.16
CA SER A 84 -17.17 -10.02 -18.36
C SER A 84 -15.79 -10.64 -18.62
N ILE A 85 -14.82 -9.83 -19.06
CA ILE A 85 -13.46 -10.26 -19.33
C ILE A 85 -12.65 -10.22 -18.03
N ILE A 86 -12.34 -11.40 -17.50
CA ILE A 86 -11.45 -11.53 -16.34
C ILE A 86 -10.00 -11.44 -16.82
N ARG A 87 -9.22 -10.52 -16.23
CA ARG A 87 -7.82 -10.34 -16.60
C ARG A 87 -6.91 -11.36 -15.91
N PRO A 88 -5.70 -11.60 -16.46
CA PRO A 88 -4.68 -12.36 -15.75
C PRO A 88 -4.34 -11.72 -14.40
N ALA A 89 -4.23 -12.54 -13.36
CA ALA A 89 -3.85 -12.03 -12.04
C ALA A 89 -2.39 -11.56 -12.03
N GLN A 90 -2.15 -10.32 -11.61
CA GLN A 90 -0.84 -9.70 -11.49
C GLN A 90 -0.27 -9.94 -10.09
N THR A 91 1.04 -10.20 -9.99
CA THR A 91 1.71 -10.42 -8.70
C THR A 91 2.29 -9.11 -8.21
N LEU A 92 1.90 -8.70 -7.00
CA LEU A 92 2.45 -7.62 -6.23
C LEU A 92 3.41 -8.17 -5.17
N ASN A 93 4.54 -7.51 -4.98
CA ASN A 93 5.60 -7.86 -4.05
C ASN A 93 5.59 -6.90 -2.85
N CYS A 94 5.93 -7.44 -1.69
CA CYS A 94 6.20 -6.69 -0.47
C CYS A 94 7.26 -7.42 0.35
N SER A 95 8.39 -7.73 -0.28
CA SER A 95 9.49 -8.49 0.35
C SER A 95 10.39 -7.54 1.16
N PRO A 96 10.79 -7.91 2.38
CA PRO A 96 11.75 -7.12 3.16
C PRO A 96 13.14 -7.11 2.51
N PRO A 97 14.06 -6.25 2.99
CA PRO A 97 15.45 -6.26 2.58
C PRO A 97 16.08 -7.65 2.50
N SER A 98 16.87 -7.87 1.45
CA SER A 98 17.64 -9.09 1.16
C SER A 98 18.96 -8.72 0.48
N ASP A 99 19.81 -9.71 0.23
CA ASP A 99 21.14 -9.49 -0.38
C ASP A 99 21.07 -8.78 -1.74
N ILE A 100 20.05 -9.10 -2.56
CA ILE A 100 19.85 -8.49 -3.88
C ILE A 100 19.04 -7.19 -3.75
N TRP A 101 17.95 -7.24 -2.98
CA TRP A 101 17.08 -6.09 -2.75
C TRP A 101 17.40 -5.46 -1.40
N THR A 102 18.47 -4.68 -1.33
CA THR A 102 18.97 -4.09 -0.08
C THR A 102 17.95 -3.18 0.61
N CYS A 103 17.04 -2.59 -0.17
CA CYS A 103 15.95 -1.74 0.32
C CYS A 103 14.61 -2.47 0.39
N GLY A 104 14.57 -3.78 0.10
CA GLY A 104 13.34 -4.57 -0.09
C GLY A 104 12.73 -4.40 -1.48
N GLN A 105 11.67 -5.15 -1.75
CA GLN A 105 10.95 -5.12 -3.02
C GLN A 105 9.46 -4.88 -2.73
N TYR A 106 8.99 -3.66 -3.03
CA TYR A 106 7.66 -3.21 -2.66
C TYR A 106 6.96 -2.60 -3.87
N ASP A 107 5.83 -3.17 -4.25
CA ASP A 107 5.08 -2.72 -5.41
C ASP A 107 4.02 -1.69 -5.03
N PRO A 108 3.83 -0.65 -5.87
CA PRO A 108 2.79 0.34 -5.66
C PRO A 108 1.42 -0.13 -6.17
N VAL A 109 0.37 0.38 -5.54
CA VAL A 109 -1.01 -0.05 -5.74
C VAL A 109 -1.98 1.12 -5.50
N ILE A 110 -3.10 1.14 -6.21
CA ILE A 110 -4.24 1.98 -5.86
C ILE A 110 -4.89 1.41 -4.60
N VAL A 111 -5.15 2.28 -3.63
CA VAL A 111 -5.92 1.96 -2.43
C VAL A 111 -7.19 2.82 -2.39
N ASN A 112 -8.32 2.18 -2.14
CA ASN A 112 -9.57 2.89 -1.90
C ASN A 112 -9.53 3.56 -0.52
N ASN A 113 -9.74 4.86 -0.48
CA ASN A 113 -9.76 5.67 0.75
C ASN A 113 -11.15 6.23 1.08
N ASP A 114 -12.14 6.09 0.18
CA ASP A 114 -13.52 6.53 0.36
C ASP A 114 -14.51 5.42 0.01
N ALA A 115 -15.38 5.08 0.96
CA ALA A 115 -16.44 4.07 0.77
C ALA A 115 -17.45 4.44 -0.32
N LYS A 116 -17.56 5.72 -0.70
CA LYS A 116 -18.46 6.20 -1.74
C LYS A 116 -17.87 6.11 -3.13
N CYS A 117 -16.56 5.88 -3.25
CA CYS A 117 -15.87 5.83 -4.52
C CYS A 117 -15.54 4.38 -4.90
N THR A 118 -15.61 4.11 -6.19
CA THR A 118 -15.41 2.80 -6.80
C THR A 118 -14.37 2.90 -7.90
N TRP A 119 -13.21 2.31 -7.66
CA TRP A 119 -12.26 2.05 -8.72
C TRP A 119 -12.83 1.03 -9.72
N PRO A 120 -12.66 1.21 -11.04
CA PRO A 120 -11.95 2.29 -11.74
C PRO A 120 -12.81 3.49 -12.18
N ILE A 121 -14.10 3.51 -11.84
CA ILE A 121 -15.10 4.46 -12.36
C ILE A 121 -14.81 5.89 -11.92
N ASP A 122 -14.49 6.09 -10.64
CA ASP A 122 -14.23 7.42 -10.07
C ASP A 122 -12.79 7.91 -10.30
N GLY A 123 -12.00 7.16 -11.08
CA GLY A 123 -10.58 7.46 -11.29
C GLY A 123 -9.83 7.61 -9.96
N LEU A 124 -9.05 8.68 -9.83
CA LEU A 124 -8.30 8.99 -8.61
C LEU A 124 -9.15 9.61 -7.48
N HIS A 125 -10.39 10.02 -7.76
CA HIS A 125 -11.26 10.58 -6.73
C HIS A 125 -11.61 9.51 -5.69
N GLY A 126 -11.39 9.80 -4.41
CA GLY A 126 -11.58 8.85 -3.30
C GLY A 126 -10.51 7.74 -3.20
N HIS A 127 -9.47 7.79 -4.04
CA HIS A 127 -8.40 6.80 -4.07
C HIS A 127 -7.04 7.45 -3.79
N THR A 128 -6.07 6.64 -3.37
CA THR A 128 -4.68 7.08 -3.23
C THR A 128 -3.73 6.05 -3.82
N VAL A 129 -2.52 6.47 -4.12
CA VAL A 129 -1.43 5.55 -4.46
C VAL A 129 -0.70 5.19 -3.17
N GLY A 130 -0.54 3.90 -2.92
CA GLY A 130 0.24 3.37 -1.81
C GLY A 130 1.33 2.41 -2.26
N GLU A 131 2.41 2.28 -1.50
CA GLU A 131 3.41 1.21 -1.63
C GLU A 131 3.14 0.13 -0.57
N ILE A 132 2.94 -1.12 -0.99
CA ILE A 132 2.66 -2.21 -0.04
C ILE A 132 3.94 -2.59 0.67
N ARG A 133 4.02 -2.34 1.99
CA ARG A 133 5.21 -2.65 2.79
C ARG A 133 5.13 -3.98 3.51
N LEU A 134 3.94 -4.43 3.87
CA LEU A 134 3.75 -5.67 4.61
C LEU A 134 2.37 -6.23 4.29
N ILE A 135 2.28 -7.54 4.04
CA ILE A 135 1.01 -8.26 4.03
C ILE A 135 1.03 -9.25 5.18
N MET A 136 0.01 -9.17 6.03
CA MET A 136 -0.03 -9.93 7.28
C MET A 136 -1.42 -10.43 7.64
N CYS A 137 -1.43 -11.44 8.49
CA CYS A 137 -2.63 -11.90 9.19
C CYS A 137 -2.28 -12.07 10.68
N PRO A 138 -3.01 -11.41 11.60
CA PRO A 138 -2.85 -11.65 13.03
C PRO A 138 -3.02 -13.11 13.41
N VAL A 139 -2.22 -13.61 14.34
CA VAL A 139 -2.36 -14.95 14.89
C VAL A 139 -3.02 -14.83 16.26
N GLY A 140 -4.32 -15.16 16.32
CA GLY A 140 -5.06 -15.13 17.57
C GLY A 140 -4.57 -16.15 18.60
N LYS A 141 -4.71 -15.80 19.88
CA LYS A 141 -4.46 -16.74 20.98
C LYS A 141 -5.56 -17.82 20.97
N ALA A 142 -5.22 -19.06 21.33
CA ALA A 142 -6.20 -20.13 21.44
C ALA A 142 -7.33 -19.70 22.41
N GLY A 143 -8.59 -19.96 22.04
CA GLY A 143 -9.75 -19.56 22.84
C GLY A 143 -10.17 -18.09 22.74
N THR A 144 -9.40 -17.23 22.05
CA THR A 144 -9.84 -15.85 21.76
C THR A 144 -10.66 -15.82 20.46
N ASN A 145 -11.88 -15.27 20.56
CA ASN A 145 -12.72 -14.94 19.42
C ASN A 145 -12.75 -13.43 19.27
N TRP A 146 -12.25 -12.93 18.15
CA TRP A 146 -12.42 -11.54 17.75
C TRP A 146 -12.74 -11.52 16.27
N SER A 147 -13.49 -10.51 15.84
CA SER A 147 -14.06 -10.36 14.50
C SER A 147 -13.00 -10.29 13.37
N TRP A 148 -11.72 -10.12 13.71
CA TRP A 148 -10.61 -9.86 12.79
C TRP A 148 -9.62 -11.02 12.60
N LYS A 149 -9.87 -12.20 13.19
CA LYS A 149 -8.87 -13.27 13.35
C LYS A 149 -8.32 -13.87 12.05
N ASP A 150 -9.05 -13.70 10.96
CA ASP A 150 -8.72 -14.27 9.64
C ASP A 150 -8.70 -13.21 8.53
N ARG A 151 -8.60 -11.92 8.88
CA ARG A 151 -8.46 -10.85 7.88
C ARG A 151 -7.01 -10.68 7.47
N PHE A 152 -6.78 -10.63 6.17
CA PHE A 152 -5.52 -10.18 5.60
C PHE A 152 -5.48 -8.66 5.61
N LEU A 153 -4.40 -8.14 6.19
CA LEU A 153 -4.11 -6.72 6.33
C LEU A 153 -2.87 -6.38 5.52
N ALA A 154 -2.82 -5.16 5.01
CA ALA A 154 -1.66 -4.57 4.37
C ALA A 154 -1.23 -3.33 5.16
N TYR A 155 0.07 -3.21 5.46
CA TYR A 155 0.66 -1.93 5.81
C TYR A 155 1.09 -1.27 4.50
N VAL A 156 0.69 -0.01 4.29
CA VAL A 156 0.99 0.74 3.07
C VAL A 156 1.59 2.10 3.39
N TYR A 157 2.60 2.53 2.65
CA TYR A 157 3.04 3.92 2.64
C TYR A 157 2.27 4.71 1.59
N ARG A 158 1.81 5.91 1.94
CA ARG A 158 1.05 6.78 1.04
C ARG A 158 1.97 7.62 0.15
N PHE A 159 1.54 7.85 -1.08
CA PHE A 159 2.06 8.93 -1.92
C PHE A 159 1.05 10.07 -2.03
N ASP A 160 1.55 11.29 -1.99
CA ASP A 160 0.80 12.52 -2.21
C ASP A 160 1.06 13.06 -3.61
N PHE A 161 0.01 13.59 -4.23
CA PHE A 161 0.13 14.32 -5.49
C PHE A 161 0.85 15.65 -5.25
N VAL A 162 1.80 15.96 -6.14
CA VAL A 162 2.54 17.21 -6.14
C VAL A 162 1.87 18.15 -7.13
N LEU A 163 1.39 19.29 -6.64
CA LEU A 163 0.82 20.34 -7.48
C LEU A 163 1.89 20.92 -8.41
N GLN A 164 1.70 20.80 -9.72
CA GLN A 164 2.60 21.35 -10.75
C GLN A 164 2.07 22.71 -11.23
N GLY A 165 2.16 23.72 -10.36
CA GLY A 165 1.71 25.08 -10.68
C GLY A 165 0.18 25.20 -10.80
N ARG A 166 -0.35 25.36 -12.02
CA ARG A 166 -1.81 25.44 -12.30
C ARG A 166 -2.43 24.08 -12.67
N SER A 167 -1.63 23.04 -12.83
CA SER A 167 -2.09 21.69 -13.18
C SER A 167 -1.54 20.67 -12.19
N ASP A 168 -2.25 19.56 -12.02
CA ASP A 168 -1.78 18.42 -11.21
C ASP A 168 -0.86 17.48 -12.01
N HIS A 169 -0.69 17.78 -13.30
CA HIS A 169 0.13 17.02 -14.25
C HIS A 169 1.32 17.84 -14.73
N GLU A 170 2.40 17.13 -15.05
CA GLU A 170 3.53 17.70 -15.77
C GLU A 170 3.16 17.87 -17.26
N LEU A 171 3.39 19.06 -17.82
CA LEU A 171 2.79 19.46 -19.11
C LEU A 171 3.30 18.65 -20.31
N SER A 172 4.54 18.16 -20.28
CA SER A 172 5.12 17.43 -21.42
C SER A 172 4.68 15.97 -21.46
N THR A 173 4.63 15.30 -20.31
CA THR A 173 4.28 13.87 -20.20
C THR A 173 2.82 13.62 -19.84
N GLN A 174 2.13 14.64 -19.33
CA GLN A 174 0.76 14.54 -18.80
C GLN A 174 0.63 13.47 -17.69
N LEU A 175 1.73 13.20 -16.98
CA LEU A 175 1.77 12.28 -15.85
C LEU A 175 1.60 13.05 -14.55
N HIS A 176 0.91 12.43 -13.59
CA HIS A 176 0.87 12.91 -12.22
C HIS A 176 2.24 12.74 -11.58
N VAL A 177 2.70 13.79 -10.89
CA VAL A 177 3.90 13.71 -10.06
C VAL A 177 3.49 13.42 -8.62
N LEU A 178 4.10 12.39 -8.05
CA LEU A 178 3.85 11.91 -6.70
C LEU A 178 5.10 12.08 -5.85
N LYS A 179 4.91 12.32 -4.56
CA LYS A 179 5.98 12.24 -3.54
C LYS A 179 5.54 11.31 -2.43
N ARG A 180 6.49 10.67 -1.74
CA ARG A 180 6.15 9.94 -0.50
C ARG A 180 5.59 10.93 0.52
N ALA A 181 4.43 10.59 1.08
CA ALA A 181 3.79 11.43 2.09
C ALA A 181 4.63 11.41 3.37
N THR A 182 4.93 12.59 3.92
CA THR A 182 5.68 12.75 5.16
C THR A 182 4.82 13.39 6.24
N ARG A 183 5.04 12.96 7.48
CA ARG A 183 4.51 13.62 8.68
C ARG A 183 5.33 14.89 8.96
N SER A 184 4.85 15.72 9.88
CA SER A 184 5.57 16.93 10.33
C SER A 184 6.93 16.66 10.99
N ASN A 185 7.23 15.41 11.33
CA ASN A 185 8.51 14.95 11.87
C ASN A 185 9.36 14.23 10.82
N ASP A 186 9.05 14.43 9.53
CA ASP A 186 9.74 13.85 8.36
C ASP A 186 9.67 12.32 8.24
N THR A 187 8.92 11.63 9.10
CA THR A 187 8.67 10.20 8.95
C THR A 187 7.61 9.93 7.89
N TRP A 188 7.71 8.80 7.18
CA TRP A 188 6.73 8.45 6.15
C TRP A 188 5.35 8.17 6.73
N VAL A 189 4.32 8.61 6.01
CA VAL A 189 2.93 8.36 6.36
C VAL A 189 2.59 6.96 5.88
N GLY A 190 2.54 6.02 6.82
CA GLY A 190 1.99 4.69 6.60
C GLY A 190 0.80 4.41 7.49
N ASP A 191 -0.03 3.47 7.04
CA ASP A 191 -1.18 2.98 7.79
C ASP A 191 -1.55 1.53 7.40
N ILE A 192 -2.44 0.93 8.17
CA ILE A 192 -2.97 -0.40 7.92
C ILE A 192 -4.34 -0.31 7.27
N VAL A 193 -4.48 -1.07 6.19
CA VAL A 193 -5.75 -1.27 5.50
C VAL A 193 -6.02 -2.77 5.35
N PRO A 194 -7.29 -3.21 5.31
CA PRO A 194 -7.63 -4.55 4.82
C PRO A 194 -7.14 -4.70 3.38
N VAL A 195 -6.63 -5.88 3.01
CA VAL A 195 -6.20 -6.17 1.62
C VAL A 195 -7.34 -5.93 0.62
N MET A 196 -8.60 -6.02 1.05
CA MET A 196 -9.77 -5.73 0.23
C MET A 196 -9.89 -4.26 -0.23
N GLN A 197 -9.15 -3.32 0.37
CA GLN A 197 -9.09 -1.93 -0.09
C GLN A 197 -8.09 -1.72 -1.24
N LEU A 198 -7.22 -2.69 -1.53
CA LEU A 198 -6.31 -2.61 -2.68
C LEU A 198 -7.12 -2.78 -3.97
N ARG A 199 -6.87 -1.97 -5.01
CA ARG A 199 -7.72 -1.94 -6.20
C ARG A 199 -6.99 -2.36 -7.46
N ALA A 200 -5.85 -1.76 -7.76
CA ALA A 200 -5.11 -2.07 -8.98
C ALA A 200 -3.61 -1.85 -8.79
N PRO A 201 -2.74 -2.70 -9.36
CA PRO A 201 -1.33 -2.40 -9.49
C PRO A 201 -1.14 -1.10 -10.29
N VAL A 202 -0.14 -0.32 -9.92
CA VAL A 202 0.30 0.84 -10.71
C VAL A 202 1.79 0.77 -10.96
N ASN A 203 2.27 1.58 -11.90
CA ASN A 203 3.68 1.69 -12.18
C ASN A 203 4.17 3.09 -11.82
N LEU A 204 5.07 3.16 -10.83
CA LEU A 204 5.77 4.38 -10.48
C LEU A 204 7.13 4.40 -11.16
N VAL A 205 7.46 5.51 -11.82
CA VAL A 205 8.76 5.74 -12.42
C VAL A 205 9.45 6.86 -11.63
N PRO A 206 10.64 6.62 -11.06
CA PRO A 206 11.42 7.68 -10.43
C PRO A 206 11.57 8.94 -11.29
N HIS A 207 11.29 10.10 -10.69
CA HIS A 207 11.47 11.41 -11.30
C HIS A 207 12.81 12.00 -10.85
N PHE A 208 13.79 12.04 -11.75
CA PHE A 208 15.18 12.42 -11.44
C PHE A 208 15.49 13.92 -11.58
N GLY A 209 14.53 14.75 -11.98
CA GLY A 209 14.77 16.16 -12.28
C GLY A 209 15.91 16.36 -13.29
N ALA A 210 16.73 17.39 -13.07
CA ALA A 210 17.83 17.73 -13.98
C ALA A 210 19.03 16.76 -13.93
N SER A 211 19.18 15.98 -12.86
CA SER A 211 20.33 15.08 -12.67
C SER A 211 19.95 13.92 -11.76
N ALA A 212 20.11 12.70 -12.26
CA ALA A 212 19.90 11.49 -11.47
C ALA A 212 21.02 11.30 -10.44
N ASP A 213 20.67 10.83 -9.23
CA ASP A 213 21.64 10.42 -8.24
C ASP A 213 22.43 9.21 -8.77
N HIS A 214 23.76 9.33 -8.81
CA HIS A 214 24.68 8.31 -9.31
C HIS A 214 24.65 6.99 -8.53
N ARG A 215 24.06 6.99 -7.33
CA ARG A 215 23.88 5.79 -6.50
C ARG A 215 22.64 4.97 -6.85
N LEU A 216 21.80 5.49 -7.76
CA LEU A 216 20.58 4.81 -8.18
C LEU A 216 20.91 3.55 -8.97
N THR A 217 20.25 2.47 -8.58
CA THR A 217 20.25 1.18 -9.24
C THR A 217 18.80 0.71 -9.40
N PRO A 218 18.52 -0.29 -10.25
CA PRO A 218 17.19 -0.87 -10.35
C PRO A 218 16.63 -1.41 -9.02
N TYR A 219 17.50 -1.65 -8.03
CA TYR A 219 17.14 -2.28 -6.75
C TYR A 219 16.91 -1.29 -5.61
N ASN A 220 17.28 -0.02 -5.78
CA ASN A 220 17.18 1.01 -4.74
C ASN A 220 16.52 2.31 -5.24
N SER A 221 16.12 2.37 -6.52
CA SER A 221 15.61 3.59 -7.13
C SER A 221 14.33 4.10 -6.48
N MET A 222 13.46 3.19 -6.05
CA MET A 222 12.24 3.53 -5.32
C MET A 222 12.53 4.13 -3.94
N GLU A 223 13.68 3.78 -3.33
CA GLU A 223 14.02 4.24 -2.00
C GLU A 223 14.75 5.58 -2.00
N HIS A 224 15.64 5.80 -2.96
CA HIS A 224 16.44 7.03 -3.04
C HIS A 224 15.77 8.18 -3.79
N SER A 225 14.69 7.92 -4.53
CA SER A 225 13.98 8.97 -5.27
C SER A 225 12.95 9.66 -4.37
N SER A 226 12.88 10.98 -4.47
CA SER A 226 11.92 11.80 -3.71
C SER A 226 10.58 11.95 -4.42
N GLU A 227 10.58 11.89 -5.75
CA GLU A 227 9.42 12.08 -6.60
C GLU A 227 9.30 10.97 -7.64
N PHE A 228 8.06 10.74 -8.09
CA PHE A 228 7.71 9.66 -9.00
C PHE A 228 6.64 10.11 -9.99
N TRP A 229 6.76 9.67 -11.24
CA TRP A 229 5.66 9.73 -12.20
C TRP A 229 4.74 8.54 -12.03
N LEU A 230 3.43 8.79 -11.94
CA LEU A 230 2.41 7.76 -12.04
C LEU A 230 2.15 7.44 -13.51
N ASN A 231 2.71 6.32 -13.99
CA ASN A 231 2.68 5.97 -15.40
C ASN A 231 1.31 5.44 -15.84
N LYS A 232 0.45 6.32 -16.35
CA LYS A 232 -0.85 5.96 -16.92
C LYS A 232 -0.78 5.15 -18.22
N TYR A 233 0.38 5.10 -18.88
CA TYR A 233 0.60 4.35 -20.12
C TYR A 233 1.01 2.89 -19.89
N TRP A 234 1.22 2.50 -18.62
CA TRP A 234 1.62 1.14 -18.25
C TRP A 234 0.59 0.08 -18.67
N ASP A 235 -0.69 0.40 -18.48
CA ASP A 235 -1.78 -0.53 -18.74
C ASP A 235 -2.99 0.19 -19.33
N LYS A 236 -3.60 -0.41 -20.35
CA LYS A 236 -4.76 0.19 -21.05
C LYS A 236 -5.92 0.46 -20.10
N ASN A 237 -6.14 -0.42 -19.12
CA ASN A 237 -7.25 -0.29 -18.19
C ASN A 237 -6.99 0.74 -17.07
N THR A 238 -5.73 1.11 -16.84
CA THR A 238 -5.39 2.21 -15.93
C THR A 238 -5.32 3.56 -16.65
N PHE A 239 -5.18 3.57 -17.98
CA PHE A 239 -5.03 4.81 -18.75
C PHE A 239 -6.19 5.79 -18.57
N LEU A 240 -7.43 5.33 -18.79
CA LEU A 240 -8.61 6.18 -18.68
C LEU A 240 -8.86 6.64 -17.23
N PRO A 241 -8.90 5.74 -16.22
CA PRO A 241 -9.11 6.15 -14.82
C PRO A 241 -8.08 7.16 -14.30
N LEU A 242 -6.82 7.03 -14.72
CA LEU A 242 -5.75 7.94 -14.31
C LEU A 242 -5.75 9.27 -15.09
N SER A 243 -6.54 9.36 -16.16
CA SER A 243 -6.69 10.58 -16.98
C SER A 243 -7.95 11.38 -16.67
N MET A 244 -8.83 10.88 -15.78
CA MET A 244 -10.10 11.52 -15.43
C MET A 244 -9.98 12.65 -14.39
N TYR A 245 -8.76 12.95 -13.94
CA TYR A 245 -8.46 13.99 -12.94
C TYR A 245 -7.66 15.12 -13.58
#